data_AF-A0A4Q6AGT1-F1
#
_entry.id   AF-A0A4Q6AGT1-F1
#
_cell.length_a   1.000
_cell.length_b   1.000
_cell.length_c   1.000
_cell.angle_alpha   90.00
_cell.angle_beta   90.00
_cell.angle_gamma   90.00
#
_symmetry.space_group_name_H-M   'P 1'
#
loop_
_entity.id
_entity.type
_entity.pdbx_description
1 polymer ?
#
loop_
_entity_poly.entity_id
_entity_poly.type
_entity_poly.pdbx_seq_one_letter_code
_entity_poly.pdbx_strand_id
1 'polypeptide(L)'
;MTITLQGVRGSIPSTHPETKGYGGNTSCVEVVAEGWRLVLDAGSGIQNLRNNPDIISKRVDILLSHLHMDHIQGLGFFKPLFNPSEEIHIWGPASKSVSLRTRLGRYFSPPLFPVYFRNLTCRLFLHEVEDSHFTIGPFSIQSCYVTHPGPTVGFRIQHNQKIFTYIPDHEPALG
;
A
#
# COMPACT_ATOMS: atom_id res chain seq x y z
N MET A 1 -5.64 2.38 17.60
CA MET A 1 -4.79 1.82 16.54
C MET A 1 -4.69 0.31 16.67
N THR A 2 -5.32 -0.41 15.75
CA THR A 2 -5.27 -1.86 15.55
C THR A 2 -4.50 -2.13 14.27
N ILE A 3 -3.64 -3.14 14.27
CA ILE A 3 -2.78 -3.51 13.14
C ILE A 3 -3.11 -4.94 12.76
N THR A 4 -3.50 -5.15 11.50
CA THR A 4 -3.82 -6.48 10.97
C THR A 4 -2.87 -6.79 9.82
N LEU A 5 -2.11 -7.88 9.95
CA LEU A 5 -1.20 -8.34 8.91
C LEU A 5 -2.01 -9.15 7.87
N GLN A 6 -2.40 -8.50 6.78
CA GLN A 6 -3.21 -9.11 5.72
C GLN A 6 -2.35 -9.98 4.76
N GLY A 7 -1.06 -9.68 4.67
CA GLY A 7 -0.04 -10.48 4.00
C GLY A 7 1.35 -10.19 4.56
N VAL A 8 2.13 -11.25 4.74
CA VAL A 8 3.46 -11.23 5.39
C VAL A 8 4.52 -12.00 4.60
N ARG A 9 4.19 -12.46 3.38
CA ARG A 9 5.16 -13.07 2.48
C ARG A 9 5.94 -11.99 1.74
N GLY A 10 7.20 -12.29 1.39
CA GLY A 10 7.98 -11.49 0.45
C GLY A 10 7.50 -11.70 -0.99
N SER A 11 8.43 -11.80 -1.94
CA SER A 11 8.16 -11.67 -3.37
C SER A 11 7.12 -12.60 -4.00
N ILE A 12 6.83 -13.74 -3.38
CA ILE A 12 5.95 -14.76 -3.97
C ILE A 12 4.93 -15.22 -2.92
N PRO A 13 3.62 -15.23 -3.26
CA PRO A 13 2.60 -15.81 -2.40
C PRO A 13 2.80 -17.33 -2.29
N SER A 14 2.43 -17.92 -1.15
CA SER A 14 2.59 -19.35 -0.90
C SER A 14 1.34 -19.94 -0.27
N THR A 15 0.81 -21.00 -0.85
CA THR A 15 -0.27 -21.80 -0.26
C THR A 15 0.23 -23.10 0.37
N HIS A 16 1.55 -23.29 0.46
CA HIS A 16 2.14 -24.54 0.94
C HIS A 16 1.67 -24.86 2.37
N PRO A 17 1.34 -26.13 2.69
CA PRO A 17 0.87 -26.52 4.02
C PRO A 17 1.81 -26.09 5.15
N GLU A 18 3.12 -26.17 4.93
CA GLU A 18 4.15 -25.78 5.90
C GLU A 18 4.16 -24.28 6.20
N THR A 19 3.73 -23.43 5.26
CA THR A 19 3.67 -21.98 5.44
C THR A 19 2.28 -21.47 5.84
N LYS A 20 1.29 -22.36 5.96
CA LYS A 20 -0.11 -22.00 6.19
C LYS A 20 -0.32 -21.21 7.50
N GLY A 21 0.45 -21.52 8.55
CA GLY A 21 0.35 -20.85 9.85
C GLY A 21 0.73 -19.36 9.81
N TYR A 22 1.55 -18.94 8.85
CA TYR A 22 2.00 -17.55 8.70
C TYR A 22 1.16 -16.76 7.68
N GLY A 23 0.33 -17.45 6.88
CA GLY A 23 -0.41 -16.84 5.78
C GLY A 23 0.33 -16.90 4.45
N GLY A 24 -0.43 -16.80 3.36
CA GLY A 24 0.07 -17.03 2.00
C GLY A 24 0.20 -15.80 1.12
N ASN A 25 -0.19 -14.63 1.63
CA ASN A 25 -0.26 -13.41 0.83
C ASN A 25 1.00 -12.56 0.95
N THR A 26 1.36 -11.88 -0.15
CA THR A 26 2.44 -10.90 -0.17
C THR A 26 2.04 -9.62 0.57
N SER A 27 3.06 -8.80 0.85
CA SER A 27 3.02 -7.61 1.71
C SER A 27 1.72 -6.80 1.65
N CYS A 28 0.99 -6.78 2.77
CA CYS A 28 -0.13 -5.86 2.99
C CYS A 28 -0.47 -5.81 4.49
N VAL A 29 -0.54 -4.59 5.06
CA VAL A 29 -0.90 -4.36 6.46
C VAL A 29 -2.03 -3.36 6.54
N GLU A 30 -3.08 -3.67 7.29
CA GLU A 30 -4.19 -2.76 7.58
C GLU A 30 -3.98 -2.10 8.94
N VAL A 31 -4.13 -0.78 9.01
CA VAL A 31 -4.08 -0.01 10.25
C VAL A 31 -5.39 0.73 10.43
N VAL A 32 -6.08 0.47 11.55
CA VAL A 32 -7.40 1.07 11.85
C VAL A 32 -7.37 1.84 13.17
N ALA A 33 -7.89 3.06 13.17
CA ALA A 33 -8.09 3.87 14.38
C ALA A 33 -9.19 4.90 14.15
N GLU A 34 -10.07 5.11 15.14
CA GLU A 34 -11.08 6.18 15.15
C GLU A 34 -11.93 6.26 13.86
N GLY A 35 -12.27 5.10 13.30
CA GLY A 35 -13.06 5.01 12.07
C GLY A 35 -12.31 5.30 10.77
N TRP A 36 -10.98 5.45 10.83
CA TRP A 36 -10.09 5.60 9.67
C TRP A 36 -9.30 4.32 9.39
N ARG A 37 -8.98 4.11 8.10
CA ARG A 37 -8.22 2.98 7.58
C ARG A 37 -7.01 3.48 6.79
N LEU A 38 -5.84 2.97 7.14
CA LEU A 38 -4.66 2.98 6.27
C LEU A 38 -4.37 1.56 5.82
N VAL A 39 -3.86 1.43 4.60
CA VAL A 39 -3.35 0.19 4.04
C VAL A 39 -1.89 0.43 3.68
N LEU A 40 -0.98 -0.39 4.18
CA LEU A 40 0.45 -0.33 3.89
C LEU A 40 0.79 -1.47 2.93
N ASP A 41 1.28 -1.10 1.77
CA ASP A 41 1.42 -1.94 0.58
C ASP A 41 0.13 -2.62 0.12
N ALA A 42 0.10 -2.93 -1.17
CA ALA A 42 -1.02 -3.49 -1.88
C ALA A 42 -0.63 -4.77 -2.62
N GLY A 43 0.15 -5.62 -1.96
CA GLY A 43 0.41 -6.98 -2.40
C GLY A 43 -0.86 -7.83 -2.47
N SER A 44 -0.72 -9.14 -2.65
CA SER A 44 -1.89 -10.03 -2.76
C SER A 44 -2.76 -10.01 -1.50
N GLY A 45 -2.20 -9.59 -0.35
CA GLY A 45 -2.92 -9.47 0.92
C GLY A 45 -4.02 -8.40 0.91
N ILE A 46 -3.98 -7.42 0.02
CA ILE A 46 -5.04 -6.39 -0.06
C ILE A 46 -6.42 -7.00 -0.35
N GLN A 47 -6.45 -8.18 -0.97
CA GLN A 47 -7.66 -8.95 -1.24
C GLN A 47 -8.35 -9.45 0.03
N ASN A 48 -7.66 -9.45 1.18
CA ASN A 48 -8.22 -9.81 2.47
C ASN A 48 -8.92 -8.64 3.17
N LEU A 49 -8.80 -7.40 2.67
CA LEU A 49 -9.56 -6.29 3.23
C LEU A 49 -11.07 -6.59 3.13
N ARG A 50 -11.77 -6.44 4.25
CA ARG A 50 -13.22 -6.66 4.35
C ARG A 50 -13.92 -5.35 4.65
N ASN A 51 -15.22 -5.31 4.41
CA ASN A 51 -16.03 -4.26 5.00
C ASN A 51 -15.93 -4.39 6.52
N ASN A 52 -15.56 -3.30 7.19
CA ASN A 52 -15.45 -3.26 8.64
C ASN A 52 -16.43 -2.17 9.11
N PRO A 53 -17.47 -2.51 9.88
CA PRO A 53 -18.47 -1.54 10.33
C PRO A 53 -17.89 -0.45 11.22
N ASP A 54 -16.73 -0.67 11.83
CA ASP A 54 -16.04 0.33 12.64
C ASP A 54 -15.41 1.43 11.79
N ILE A 55 -15.30 1.23 10.47
CA ILE A 55 -14.69 2.19 9.55
C ILE A 55 -15.78 3.10 9.01
N ILE A 56 -15.73 4.34 9.46
CA ILE A 56 -16.72 5.38 9.16
C ILE A 56 -16.27 6.20 7.94
N SER A 57 -14.96 6.41 7.79
CA SER A 57 -14.41 7.11 6.64
C SER A 57 -14.63 6.30 5.36
N LYS A 58 -15.20 6.95 4.34
CA LYS A 58 -15.35 6.40 2.99
C LYS A 58 -14.08 6.50 2.14
N ARG A 59 -13.03 7.08 2.71
CA ARG A 59 -11.73 7.25 2.07
C ARG A 59 -10.81 6.10 2.46
N VAL A 60 -10.15 5.51 1.46
CA VAL A 60 -9.10 4.50 1.66
C VAL A 60 -7.76 5.07 1.25
N ASP A 61 -6.82 5.10 2.18
CA ASP A 61 -5.44 5.52 1.94
C ASP A 61 -4.52 4.31 1.86
N ILE A 62 -3.88 4.12 0.71
CA ILE A 62 -2.92 3.06 0.42
C ILE A 62 -1.53 3.71 0.35
N LEU A 63 -0.64 3.34 1.27
CA LEU A 63 0.73 3.80 1.36
C LEU A 63 1.65 2.70 0.86
N LEU A 64 2.20 2.88 -0.33
CA LEU A 64 3.14 1.96 -0.96
C LEU A 64 4.56 2.31 -0.52
N SER A 65 5.27 1.34 0.05
CA SER A 65 6.69 1.47 0.39
C SER A 65 7.53 1.65 -0.87
N HIS A 66 7.27 0.82 -1.88
CA HIS A 66 7.85 0.87 -3.21
C HIS A 66 6.98 0.13 -4.23
N LEU A 67 7.43 0.06 -5.48
CA LEU A 67 6.63 -0.39 -6.62
C LEU A 67 7.05 -1.75 -7.19
N HIS A 68 7.72 -2.60 -6.41
CA HIS A 68 7.90 -4.00 -6.81
C HIS A 68 6.56 -4.74 -6.81
N MET A 69 6.49 -5.78 -7.66
CA MET A 69 5.22 -6.42 -8.02
C MET A 69 4.50 -6.99 -6.80
N ASP A 70 5.22 -7.62 -5.88
CA ASP A 70 4.68 -8.19 -4.65
C ASP A 70 4.11 -7.16 -3.66
N HIS A 71 4.41 -5.87 -3.85
CA HIS A 71 3.85 -4.76 -3.07
C HIS A 71 2.69 -4.05 -3.79
N ILE A 72 2.43 -4.32 -5.07
CA ILE A 72 1.39 -3.62 -5.85
C ILE A 72 0.43 -4.53 -6.65
N GLN A 73 0.75 -5.83 -6.79
CA GLN A 73 0.00 -6.77 -7.64
C GLN A 73 -1.46 -6.93 -7.25
N GLY A 74 -1.80 -6.66 -5.99
CA GLY A 74 -3.16 -6.73 -5.50
C GLY A 74 -4.03 -5.58 -5.98
N LEU A 75 -3.44 -4.45 -6.39
CA LEU A 75 -4.18 -3.27 -6.85
C LEU A 75 -5.07 -3.60 -8.04
N GLY A 76 -4.60 -4.35 -9.04
CA GLY A 76 -5.39 -4.70 -10.23
C GLY A 76 -6.69 -5.45 -9.90
N PHE A 77 -6.72 -6.14 -8.76
CA PHE A 77 -7.88 -6.91 -8.30
C PHE A 77 -8.63 -6.23 -7.15
N PHE A 78 -8.19 -5.05 -6.70
CA PHE A 78 -8.80 -4.34 -5.59
C PHE A 78 -10.09 -3.66 -6.06
N LYS A 79 -11.22 -4.34 -5.86
CA LYS A 79 -12.56 -3.92 -6.32
C LYS A 79 -12.87 -2.43 -6.10
N PRO A 80 -12.49 -1.78 -4.98
CA PRO A 80 -12.74 -0.35 -4.79
C PRO A 80 -12.16 0.57 -5.88
N LEU A 81 -11.07 0.19 -6.57
CA LEU A 81 -10.55 0.99 -7.69
C LEU A 81 -11.51 1.07 -8.89
N PHE A 82 -12.47 0.15 -8.97
CA PHE A 82 -13.45 0.03 -10.04
C PHE A 82 -14.87 0.45 -9.60
N ASN A 83 -15.00 1.09 -8.43
CA ASN A 83 -16.27 1.57 -7.92
C ASN A 83 -16.30 3.13 -7.87
N PRO A 84 -17.19 3.80 -8.61
CA PRO A 84 -17.27 5.26 -8.63
C PRO A 84 -17.72 5.89 -7.31
N SER A 85 -18.30 5.11 -6.37
CA SER A 85 -18.65 5.61 -5.04
C SER A 85 -17.46 5.73 -4.09
N GLU A 86 -16.30 5.18 -4.46
CA GLU A 86 -15.12 5.10 -3.59
C GLU A 86 -14.16 6.27 -3.82
N GLU A 87 -13.52 6.72 -2.75
CA GLU A 87 -12.40 7.67 -2.78
C GLU A 87 -11.12 6.95 -2.36
N ILE A 88 -10.18 6.83 -3.30
CA ILE A 88 -8.94 6.09 -3.08
C ILE A 88 -7.76 7.05 -3.22
N HIS A 89 -6.91 7.07 -2.22
CA HIS A 89 -5.65 7.81 -2.22
C HIS A 89 -4.51 6.80 -2.25
N ILE A 90 -3.65 6.87 -3.26
CA ILE A 90 -2.42 6.07 -3.34
C ILE A 90 -1.24 6.99 -3.14
N TRP A 91 -0.48 6.71 -2.08
CA TRP A 91 0.75 7.38 -1.71
C TRP A 91 1.90 6.45 -2.08
N GLY A 92 2.87 6.92 -2.87
CA GLY A 92 4.01 6.11 -3.27
C GLY A 92 5.30 6.94 -3.32
N PRO A 93 6.47 6.30 -3.26
CA PRO A 93 7.75 7.00 -3.17
C PRO A 93 7.96 7.87 -4.39
N ALA A 94 8.31 9.14 -4.22
CA ALA A 94 8.62 10.04 -5.31
C ALA A 94 9.85 9.55 -6.09
N SER A 95 9.92 9.91 -7.37
CA SER A 95 11.05 9.61 -8.23
C SER A 95 11.42 10.84 -9.06
N LYS A 96 12.73 11.11 -9.19
CA LYS A 96 13.23 12.26 -9.96
C LYS A 96 12.93 12.19 -11.46
N SER A 97 12.71 10.99 -12.00
CA SER A 97 12.64 10.77 -13.45
C SER A 97 11.23 10.55 -13.98
N VAL A 98 10.37 9.85 -13.23
CA VAL A 98 9.08 9.38 -13.74
C VAL A 98 8.03 9.43 -12.63
N SER A 99 6.94 10.15 -12.90
CA SER A 99 5.82 10.29 -11.95
C SER A 99 5.28 8.93 -11.48
N LEU A 100 4.74 8.89 -10.26
CA LEU A 100 4.02 7.74 -9.71
C LEU A 100 2.91 7.26 -10.65
N ARG A 101 2.16 8.18 -11.27
CA ARG A 101 1.11 7.85 -12.25
C ARG A 101 1.66 7.04 -13.42
N THR A 102 2.76 7.51 -14.02
CA THR A 102 3.37 6.84 -15.17
C THR A 102 3.96 5.48 -14.76
N ARG A 103 4.57 5.37 -13.58
CA ARG A 103 5.11 4.10 -13.08
C ARG A 103 4.02 3.06 -12.79
N LEU A 104 2.97 3.43 -12.05
CA LEU A 104 1.80 2.56 -11.82
C LEU A 104 1.08 2.25 -13.13
N GLY A 105 1.06 3.18 -14.07
CA GLY A 105 0.50 2.99 -15.41
C GLY A 105 1.20 1.91 -16.23
N ARG A 106 2.46 1.58 -15.95
CA ARG A 106 3.14 0.43 -16.59
C ARG A 106 2.50 -0.90 -16.17
N TYR A 107 2.24 -1.05 -14.87
CA TYR A 107 1.52 -2.22 -14.35
C TYR A 107 0.08 -2.24 -14.89
N PHE A 108 -0.66 -1.13 -14.77
CA PHE A 108 -2.00 -0.95 -15.34
C PHE A 108 -1.94 -0.63 -16.84
N SER A 109 -1.38 -1.55 -17.63
CA SER A 109 -1.42 -1.50 -19.10
C SER A 109 -1.15 -2.89 -19.72
N PRO A 110 -1.75 -3.22 -20.87
CA PRO A 110 -1.40 -4.42 -21.60
C PRO A 110 0.09 -4.42 -22.01
N PRO A 111 0.78 -5.58 -21.97
CA PRO A 111 0.24 -6.90 -21.68
C PRO A 111 0.19 -7.27 -20.18
N LEU A 112 0.68 -6.43 -19.28
CA LEU A 112 0.81 -6.76 -17.84
C LEU A 112 -0.53 -6.79 -17.11
N PHE A 113 -1.42 -5.85 -17.44
CA PHE A 113 -2.79 -5.84 -16.90
C PHE A 113 -3.77 -5.34 -17.97
N PRO A 114 -4.96 -5.97 -18.13
CA PRO A 114 -5.86 -5.67 -19.25
C PRO A 114 -6.59 -4.32 -19.13
N VAL A 115 -6.38 -3.57 -18.05
CA VAL A 115 -7.05 -2.29 -17.80
C VAL A 115 -6.00 -1.18 -17.70
N TYR A 116 -6.23 -0.08 -18.41
CA TYR A 116 -5.39 1.11 -18.27
C TYR A 116 -5.69 1.85 -16.97
N PHE A 117 -4.68 2.47 -16.38
CA PHE A 117 -4.82 3.29 -15.18
C PHE A 117 -5.88 4.42 -15.31
N ARG A 118 -6.08 4.95 -16.53
CA ARG A 118 -7.12 5.95 -16.85
C ARG A 118 -8.55 5.41 -16.88
N ASN A 119 -8.73 4.09 -16.89
CA ASN A 119 -10.04 3.43 -16.90
C ASN A 119 -10.53 3.05 -15.50
N LEU A 120 -9.76 3.35 -14.45
CA LEU A 120 -10.22 3.24 -13.06
C LEU A 120 -11.36 4.25 -12.84
N THR A 121 -12.45 3.79 -12.23
CA THR A 121 -13.70 4.57 -12.11
C THR A 121 -13.88 5.23 -10.76
N CYS A 122 -13.09 4.85 -9.75
CA CYS A 122 -13.08 5.51 -8.44
C CYS A 122 -12.57 6.96 -8.51
N ARG A 123 -12.84 7.74 -7.46
CA ARG A 123 -12.19 9.04 -7.27
C ARG A 123 -10.76 8.82 -6.78
N LEU A 124 -9.82 8.79 -7.72
CA LEU A 124 -8.43 8.41 -7.47
C LEU A 124 -7.51 9.62 -7.34
N PHE A 125 -6.80 9.69 -6.21
CA PHE A 125 -5.76 10.67 -5.95
C PHE A 125 -4.41 9.99 -5.80
N LEU A 126 -3.37 10.58 -6.40
CA LEU A 126 -1.99 10.10 -6.32
C LEU A 126 -1.13 11.12 -5.62
N HIS A 127 -0.34 10.64 -4.66
CA HIS A 127 0.55 11.46 -3.84
C HIS A 127 1.96 10.89 -3.91
N GLU A 128 2.93 11.74 -4.25
CA GLU A 128 4.35 11.36 -4.23
C GLU A 128 4.94 11.70 -2.87
N VAL A 129 5.63 10.74 -2.27
CA VAL A 129 6.14 10.83 -0.90
C VAL A 129 7.66 10.78 -0.91
N GLU A 130 8.29 11.74 -0.25
CA GLU A 130 9.74 11.82 -0.06
C GLU A 130 10.07 11.63 1.43
N ASP A 131 11.06 12.34 1.95
CA ASP A 131 11.25 12.54 3.39
C ASP A 131 10.22 13.58 3.87
N SER A 132 9.04 13.10 4.28
CA SER A 132 7.85 13.94 4.46
C SER A 132 7.18 13.69 5.81
N HIS A 133 6.46 14.70 6.28
CA HIS A 133 5.56 14.60 7.41
C HIS A 133 4.16 15.09 7.01
N PHE A 134 3.15 14.27 7.23
CA PHE A 134 1.77 14.57 6.83
C PHE A 134 0.76 13.84 7.71
N THR A 135 -0.51 14.23 7.58
CA THR A 135 -1.60 13.67 8.38
C THR A 135 -2.64 13.04 7.48
N ILE A 136 -3.12 11.86 7.86
CA ILE A 136 -4.29 11.21 7.27
C ILE A 136 -5.26 10.89 8.40
N GLY A 137 -6.36 11.64 8.49
CA GLY A 137 -7.31 11.51 9.59
C GLY A 137 -6.62 11.64 10.96
N PRO A 138 -6.71 10.64 11.85
CA PRO A 138 -6.10 10.66 13.18
C PRO A 138 -4.61 10.27 13.18
N PHE A 139 -4.05 9.91 12.01
CA PHE A 139 -2.69 9.40 11.90
C PHE A 139 -1.73 10.52 11.51
N SER A 140 -0.69 10.72 12.32
CA SER A 140 0.50 11.49 11.95
C SER A 140 1.51 10.53 11.33
N ILE A 141 1.97 10.83 10.12
CA ILE A 141 2.78 9.93 9.30
C ILE A 141 4.08 10.64 8.95
N GLN A 142 5.19 9.97 9.22
CA GLN A 142 6.51 10.36 8.75
C GLN A 142 7.01 9.30 7.78
N SER A 143 7.48 9.73 6.62
CA SER A 143 8.17 8.89 5.65
C SER A 143 9.65 9.23 5.60
N CYS A 144 10.47 8.22 5.29
CA CYS A 144 11.90 8.39 5.07
C CYS A 144 12.36 7.41 3.99
N TYR A 145 13.23 7.84 3.09
CA TYR A 145 13.87 6.92 2.15
C TYR A 145 14.70 5.85 2.89
N VAL A 146 14.64 4.63 2.37
CA VAL A 146 15.46 3.49 2.85
C VAL A 146 16.22 2.88 1.68
N THR A 147 17.34 2.22 1.97
CA THR A 147 18.15 1.55 0.97
C THR A 147 17.42 0.30 0.46
N HIS A 148 17.05 0.31 -0.82
CA HIS A 148 16.48 -0.81 -1.57
C HIS A 148 16.64 -0.52 -3.08
N PRO A 149 16.63 -1.51 -4.00
CA PRO A 149 16.63 -1.22 -5.43
C PRO A 149 15.42 -0.38 -5.86
N GLY A 150 15.71 0.87 -6.25
CA GLY A 150 14.70 1.86 -6.65
C GLY A 150 14.21 2.75 -5.51
N PRO A 151 13.35 3.75 -5.79
CA PRO A 151 12.80 4.61 -4.75
C PRO A 151 11.93 3.82 -3.77
N THR A 152 12.33 3.79 -2.51
CA THR A 152 11.66 3.04 -1.44
C THR A 152 11.63 3.86 -0.16
N VAL A 153 10.46 3.94 0.46
CA VAL A 153 10.25 4.65 1.72
C VAL A 153 9.75 3.72 2.81
N GLY A 154 10.22 3.96 4.03
CA GLY A 154 9.63 3.43 5.25
C GLY A 154 8.60 4.41 5.81
N PHE A 155 7.59 3.89 6.53
CA PHE A 155 6.56 4.71 7.16
C PHE A 155 6.57 4.55 8.67
N ARG A 156 6.56 5.67 9.39
CA ARG A 156 6.30 5.77 10.81
C ARG A 156 4.92 6.37 11.00
N ILE A 157 4.02 5.62 11.63
CA ILE A 157 2.62 5.98 11.86
C ILE A 157 2.40 6.16 13.35
N GLN A 158 1.95 7.34 13.73
CA GLN A 158 1.61 7.69 15.10
C GLN A 158 0.11 7.97 15.24
N HIS A 159 -0.48 7.40 16.28
CA HIS A 159 -1.84 7.68 16.73
C HIS A 159 -1.81 7.85 18.25
N ASN A 160 -2.08 9.07 18.74
CA ASN A 160 -1.89 9.44 20.14
C ASN A 160 -0.45 9.13 20.62
N GLN A 161 -0.30 8.35 21.70
CA GLN A 161 1.00 7.90 22.23
C GLN A 161 1.50 6.59 21.59
N LYS A 162 0.72 5.96 20.69
CA LYS A 162 1.08 4.71 20.05
C LYS A 162 1.74 4.96 18.72
N ILE A 163 2.76 4.15 18.43
CA ILE A 163 3.61 4.28 17.26
C ILE A 163 3.78 2.91 16.63
N PHE A 164 3.63 2.85 15.32
CA PHE A 164 3.95 1.69 14.49
C PHE A 164 4.88 2.12 13.36
N THR A 165 5.89 1.31 13.06
CA THR A 165 6.83 1.59 11.97
C THR A 165 6.81 0.42 11.00
N TYR A 166 6.74 0.73 9.71
CA TYR A 166 6.62 -0.23 8.62
C TYR A 166 7.75 0.01 7.61
N ILE A 167 8.71 -0.91 7.62
CA ILE A 167 9.92 -0.90 6.78
C ILE A 167 10.16 -2.35 6.35
N PRO A 168 9.42 -2.87 5.36
CA PRO A 168 9.52 -4.28 4.97
C PRO A 168 10.86 -4.55 4.31
N ASP A 169 11.06 -3.99 3.12
CA ASP A 169 12.22 -4.24 2.27
C ASP A 169 13.25 -3.12 2.47
N HIS A 170 14.41 -3.50 3.00
CA HIS A 170 15.54 -2.61 3.22
C HIS A 170 16.85 -3.39 3.33
N GLU A 171 17.95 -2.79 2.89
CA GLU A 171 19.30 -3.34 3.01
C GLU A 171 20.25 -2.39 3.77
N PRO A 172 21.37 -2.89 4.33
CA PRO A 172 22.42 -2.01 4.84
C PRO A 172 23.14 -1.21 3.74
N ALA A 173 23.23 -1.75 2.52
CA ALA A 173 23.83 -1.12 1.35
C ALA A 173 23.32 -1.78 0.05
N LEU A 174 23.38 -1.05 -1.07
CA LEU A 174 23.16 -1.63 -2.40
C LEU A 174 24.43 -2.37 -2.85
N GLY A 175 24.25 -3.56 -3.43
CA GLY A 175 25.33 -4.38 -4.00
C GLY A 175 25.85 -3.88 -5.34
#